data_AF-A0A183FTJ7-F1
#
_entry.id   AF-A0A183FTJ7-F1
#
_cell.length_a   1.000
_cell.length_b   1.000
_cell.length_c   1.000
_cell.angle_alpha   90.00
_cell.angle_beta   90.00
_cell.angle_gamma   90.00
#
_symmetry.space_group_name_H-M   'P 1'
#
loop_
_entity.id
_entity.type
_entity.pdbx_description
1 polymer ?
#
loop_
_entity_poly.entity_id
_entity_poly.type
_entity_poly.pdbx_seq_one_letter_code
_entity_poly.pdbx_strand_id
1 'polypeptide(L)'
;MYKPTMDKTCCPQYTIRLDSTKFMLSRSQRRVLRQMNEFLKSGTKPRSRVREEAPITAEVSPLPIRSIFEGLKKDRSDNPVQKKKELRRQRCFNRCSQSRLPLVCLRSFSFFQEEARRRTVESYIAEPDETWKHKLEVKLVHTSSKEFQERFDESFLLYEKYQRIIHKDDDPSRAGFKRFLVDTPLFDDEPRSHDELKTGSYHQWYILDGKLIAVGVIDILPRCVSSKYLYYDPEYSFLSLGTYTALREIAFTRFVMQQHPLIKYYYMGYYIITCPKMRYKGKFRPSELLCDRTFQWVNVCDRMLLENDSKFTVFLPDLPPATMQTRDNLLLLIDGKVSLVAIQAPGRHVVIHR
;
A
#
# COMPACT_ATOMS: atom_id res chain seq x y z
N MET A 1 -12.73 10.02 -1.74
CA MET A 1 -11.27 10.11 -1.82
C MET A 1 -10.91 11.49 -1.31
N TYR A 2 -10.14 11.56 -0.24
CA TYR A 2 -9.75 12.84 0.37
C TYR A 2 -8.78 13.57 -0.58
N LYS A 3 -8.87 14.89 -0.71
CA LYS A 3 -7.91 15.69 -1.50
C LYS A 3 -7.53 16.96 -0.73
N PRO A 4 -6.22 17.22 -0.52
CA PRO A 4 -5.75 18.43 0.12
C PRO A 4 -5.74 19.60 -0.88
N THR A 5 -5.79 20.83 -0.36
CA THR A 5 -5.57 22.03 -1.18
C THR A 5 -4.06 22.16 -1.42
N MET A 6 -3.62 21.75 -2.61
CA MET A 6 -2.20 21.59 -2.95
C MET A 6 -1.38 22.88 -2.88
N ASP A 7 -2.03 24.02 -3.12
CA ASP A 7 -1.51 25.38 -2.98
C ASP A 7 -1.19 25.78 -1.53
N LYS A 8 -1.79 25.10 -0.54
CA LYS A 8 -1.61 25.38 0.89
C LYS A 8 -0.71 24.36 1.60
N THR A 9 -0.34 23.26 0.94
CA THR A 9 0.49 22.20 1.53
C THR A 9 1.95 22.36 1.16
N CYS A 10 2.84 22.32 2.16
CA CYS A 10 4.30 22.44 1.97
C CYS A 10 4.92 21.26 1.20
N CYS A 11 4.25 20.11 1.15
CA CYS A 11 4.69 18.91 0.43
C CYS A 11 3.54 18.37 -0.43
N PRO A 12 3.76 18.13 -1.74
CA PRO A 12 2.73 17.58 -2.63
C PRO A 12 2.26 16.18 -2.17
N GLN A 13 0.93 15.99 -2.10
CA GLN A 13 0.32 14.76 -1.61
C GLN A 13 -0.45 14.04 -2.72
N TYR A 14 0.14 13.00 -3.31
CA TYR A 14 -0.51 12.27 -4.40
C TYR A 14 -1.31 11.09 -3.87
N THR A 15 -2.56 10.94 -4.29
CA THR A 15 -3.31 9.71 -3.99
C THR A 15 -2.69 8.55 -4.75
N ILE A 16 -2.34 7.48 -4.03
CA ILE A 16 -1.75 6.26 -4.59
C ILE A 16 -2.70 5.07 -4.38
N ARG A 17 -2.83 4.24 -5.41
CA ARG A 17 -3.54 2.97 -5.32
C ARG A 17 -2.80 1.87 -6.08
N LEU A 18 -3.23 0.64 -5.87
CA LEU A 18 -2.83 -0.49 -6.69
C LEU A 18 -4.00 -1.44 -6.94
N ASP A 19 -3.94 -2.17 -8.05
CA ASP A 19 -4.81 -3.30 -8.31
C ASP A 19 -4.26 -4.52 -7.54
N SER A 20 -5.00 -5.00 -6.54
CA SER A 20 -4.55 -6.07 -5.67
C SER A 20 -4.28 -7.37 -6.44
N THR A 21 -4.98 -7.61 -7.56
CA THR A 21 -4.79 -8.80 -8.40
C THR A 21 -3.44 -8.80 -9.13
N LYS A 22 -2.91 -7.60 -9.43
CA LYS A 22 -1.66 -7.43 -10.19
C LYS A 22 -0.45 -7.23 -9.28
N PHE A 23 -0.66 -7.03 -7.98
CA PHE A 23 0.40 -6.74 -7.02
C PHE A 23 1.45 -7.86 -6.95
N MET A 24 2.72 -7.46 -7.04
CA MET A 24 3.86 -8.36 -6.97
C MET A 24 4.77 -8.05 -5.78
N LEU A 25 5.05 -9.09 -5.00
CA LEU A 25 5.98 -9.02 -3.87
C LEU A 25 7.43 -8.75 -4.29
N SER A 26 7.97 -7.64 -3.81
CA SER A 26 9.39 -7.32 -3.93
C SER A 26 10.25 -8.16 -2.98
N ARG A 27 11.58 -8.08 -3.11
CA ARG A 27 12.50 -8.75 -2.17
C ARG A 27 12.44 -8.14 -0.77
N SER A 28 12.30 -6.82 -0.66
CA SER A 28 12.20 -6.13 0.64
C SER A 28 10.88 -6.44 1.34
N GLN A 29 9.76 -6.48 0.62
CA GLN A 29 8.46 -6.87 1.20
C GLN A 29 8.46 -8.31 1.71
N ARG A 30 9.04 -9.26 0.95
CA ARG A 30 9.23 -10.65 1.43
C ARG A 30 10.10 -10.72 2.67
N ARG A 31 11.09 -9.84 2.80
CA ARG A 31 11.92 -9.77 4.01
C ARG A 31 11.10 -9.32 5.22
N VAL A 32 10.24 -8.31 5.07
CA VAL A 32 9.35 -7.83 6.14
C VAL A 32 8.44 -8.97 6.62
N LEU A 33 7.79 -9.70 5.71
CA LEU A 33 6.94 -10.84 6.07
C LEU A 33 7.71 -11.94 6.82
N ARG A 34 8.92 -12.28 6.35
CA ARG A 34 9.78 -13.24 7.04
C ARG A 34 10.22 -12.76 8.42
N GLN A 35 10.54 -11.48 8.56
CA GLN A 35 10.93 -10.90 9.85
C GLN A 35 9.79 -10.96 10.86
N MET A 36 8.55 -10.71 10.44
CA MET A 36 7.39 -10.94 11.29
C MET A 36 7.31 -12.42 11.71
N ASN A 37 7.37 -13.36 10.76
CA ASN A 37 7.25 -14.78 11.09
C ASN A 37 8.37 -15.28 12.03
N GLU A 38 9.62 -14.85 11.83
CA GLU A 38 10.74 -15.22 12.71
C GLU A 38 10.56 -14.63 14.12
N PHE A 39 10.06 -13.39 14.21
CA PHE A 39 9.73 -12.77 15.48
C PHE A 39 8.60 -13.53 16.17
N LEU A 40 7.52 -13.90 15.48
CA LEU A 40 6.43 -14.66 16.08
C LEU A 40 6.88 -16.04 16.58
N LYS A 41 7.72 -16.74 15.82
CA LYS A 41 8.22 -18.08 16.17
C LYS A 41 9.16 -18.06 17.37
N SER A 42 10.15 -17.18 17.36
CA SER A 42 11.31 -17.25 18.27
C SER A 42 11.44 -16.06 19.21
N GLY A 43 10.68 -14.98 18.99
CA GLY A 43 10.87 -13.68 19.64
C GLY A 43 12.15 -12.95 19.22
N THR A 44 12.88 -13.49 18.24
CA THR A 44 14.15 -12.90 17.80
C THR A 44 13.90 -11.60 17.07
N LYS A 45 14.38 -10.50 17.63
CA LYS A 45 14.36 -9.20 16.95
C LYS A 45 15.40 -9.21 15.83
N PRO A 46 15.05 -8.77 14.59
CA PRO A 46 16.01 -8.66 13.52
C PRO A 46 17.14 -7.70 13.92
N ARG A 47 18.40 -8.11 13.74
CA ARG A 47 19.56 -7.23 13.92
C ARG A 47 19.37 -5.99 13.05
N SER A 48 19.18 -4.84 13.69
CA SER A 48 18.86 -3.59 13.01
C SER A 48 20.01 -3.17 12.11
N ARG A 49 19.73 -3.11 10.81
CA ARG A 49 20.25 -2.04 9.95
C ARG A 49 19.02 -1.29 9.48
N VAL A 50 18.34 -0.61 10.39
CA VAL A 50 17.41 0.45 9.99
C VAL A 50 18.33 1.54 9.45
N ARG A 51 18.61 1.51 8.14
CA ARG A 51 19.02 2.73 7.47
C ARG A 51 17.77 3.56 7.43
N GLU A 52 17.67 4.59 8.26
CA GLU A 52 16.85 5.73 7.90
C GLU A 52 17.31 6.13 6.49
N GLU A 53 16.43 5.99 5.51
CA GLU A 53 16.74 6.43 4.16
C GLU A 53 16.81 7.95 4.21
N ALA A 54 18.05 8.47 4.13
CA ALA A 54 18.36 9.89 4.25
C ALA A 54 17.38 10.76 3.44
N PRO A 55 17.05 11.97 3.91
CA PRO A 55 16.30 12.94 3.12
C PRO A 55 17.05 13.22 1.82
N ILE A 56 16.30 13.38 0.73
CA ILE A 56 16.86 13.83 -0.54
C ILE A 56 17.16 15.32 -0.34
N THR A 57 18.42 15.68 -0.13
CA THR A 57 18.87 17.08 -0.16
C THR A 57 18.86 17.54 -1.62
N ALA A 58 18.18 18.66 -1.89
CA ALA A 58 17.99 19.24 -3.21
C ALA A 58 19.25 19.97 -3.74
N GLU A 59 20.42 19.33 -3.64
CA GLU A 59 21.64 19.77 -4.30
C GLU A 59 22.23 18.60 -5.08
N VAL A 60 21.77 18.44 -6.31
CA VAL A 60 22.50 17.69 -7.33
C VAL A 60 23.00 18.73 -8.33
N SER A 61 24.22 19.20 -8.11
CA SER A 61 24.98 19.89 -9.14
C SER A 61 25.09 18.99 -10.38
N PRO A 62 24.81 19.48 -11.60
CA PRO A 62 24.80 18.64 -12.79
C PRO A 62 26.23 18.21 -13.12
N LEU A 63 26.54 16.93 -12.89
CA LEU A 63 27.80 16.36 -13.39
C LEU A 63 27.64 15.94 -14.86
N PRO A 64 28.64 16.22 -15.73
CA PRO A 64 28.51 15.99 -17.16
C PRO A 64 28.44 14.49 -17.47
N ILE A 65 27.43 14.12 -18.26
CA ILE A 65 27.24 12.80 -18.85
C ILE A 65 28.32 12.62 -19.93
N ARG A 66 29.59 12.35 -19.57
CA ARG A 66 30.61 11.90 -20.54
C ARG A 66 31.89 11.25 -19.99
N SER A 67 32.13 11.17 -18.67
CA SER A 67 33.40 10.61 -18.15
C SER A 67 33.30 9.29 -17.37
N ILE A 68 32.23 8.50 -17.55
CA ILE A 68 32.12 7.16 -16.91
C ILE A 68 32.72 6.03 -17.79
N PHE A 69 33.18 6.35 -19.00
CA PHE A 69 33.86 5.40 -19.88
C PHE A 69 35.36 5.67 -19.96
N GLU A 70 36.08 5.58 -18.84
CA GLU A 70 37.52 5.29 -18.87
C GLU A 70 38.05 5.13 -17.43
N GLY A 71 38.61 3.96 -17.14
CA GLY A 71 39.23 3.67 -15.85
C GLY A 71 38.48 2.63 -15.06
N LEU A 72 38.68 1.36 -15.42
CA LEU A 72 38.91 0.23 -14.51
C LEU A 72 39.15 -1.04 -15.35
N LYS A 73 40.31 -1.08 -16.03
CA LYS A 73 40.99 -2.35 -16.33
C LYS A 73 42.13 -2.50 -15.32
N LYS A 74 41.95 -3.37 -14.33
CA LYS A 74 43.04 -4.20 -13.79
C LYS A 74 42.49 -5.42 -13.07
N ASP A 75 43.08 -6.55 -13.42
CA ASP A 75 42.65 -7.92 -13.17
C ASP A 75 42.43 -8.33 -11.71
N ARG A 76 41.44 -9.20 -11.51
CA ARG A 76 41.45 -10.22 -10.46
C ARG A 76 40.96 -11.56 -11.01
N SER A 77 41.94 -12.39 -11.32
CA SER A 77 42.01 -13.87 -11.32
C SER A 77 40.73 -14.69 -11.58
N ASP A 78 40.88 -15.57 -12.57
CA ASP A 78 39.97 -16.60 -13.04
C ASP A 78 39.24 -17.41 -11.95
N ASN A 79 37.91 -17.30 -11.96
CA ASN A 79 37.05 -18.45 -11.73
C ASN A 79 35.70 -18.22 -12.43
N PRO A 80 35.49 -18.72 -13.67
CA PRO A 80 34.27 -18.49 -14.41
C PRO A 80 33.17 -19.43 -13.88
N VAL A 81 32.66 -19.14 -12.69
CA VAL A 81 31.31 -19.61 -12.36
C VAL A 81 30.38 -18.79 -13.25
N GLN A 82 30.11 -19.30 -14.46
CA GLN A 82 28.94 -18.87 -15.23
C GLN A 82 27.77 -18.84 -14.23
N LYS A 83 27.28 -17.64 -13.90
CA LYS A 83 26.25 -17.44 -12.87
C LYS A 83 25.19 -18.51 -13.12
N LYS A 84 24.87 -19.33 -12.11
CA LYS A 84 23.91 -20.46 -12.17
C LYS A 84 22.62 -20.19 -13.00
N LYS A 85 22.23 -18.91 -13.13
CA LYS A 85 21.14 -18.38 -13.95
C LYS A 85 21.41 -18.43 -15.47
N GLU A 86 22.62 -18.15 -15.93
CA GLU A 86 23.10 -18.23 -17.31
C GLU A 86 23.04 -19.67 -17.81
N LEU A 87 23.62 -20.59 -17.02
CA LEU A 87 23.57 -22.04 -17.26
C LEU A 87 22.12 -22.57 -17.30
N ARG A 88 21.23 -22.05 -16.45
CA ARG A 88 19.79 -22.38 -16.50
C ARG A 88 19.11 -21.87 -17.77
N ARG A 89 19.46 -20.66 -18.23
CA ARG A 89 18.95 -20.08 -19.49
C ARG A 89 19.43 -20.86 -20.71
N GLN A 90 20.71 -21.23 -20.76
CA GLN A 90 21.29 -22.04 -21.83
C GLN A 90 20.69 -23.45 -21.89
N ARG A 91 20.50 -24.11 -20.74
CA ARG A 91 19.81 -25.42 -20.69
C ARG A 91 18.35 -25.32 -21.12
N CYS A 92 17.67 -24.24 -20.77
CA CYS A 92 16.29 -24.00 -21.23
C CYS A 92 16.25 -23.76 -22.74
N PHE A 93 17.20 -22.99 -23.29
CA PHE A 93 17.32 -22.71 -24.72
C PHE A 93 17.59 -24.00 -25.52
N ASN A 94 18.52 -24.84 -25.07
CA ASN A 94 18.84 -26.12 -25.72
C ASN A 94 17.68 -27.13 -25.65
N ARG A 95 16.87 -27.09 -24.59
CA ARG A 95 15.64 -27.90 -24.49
C ARG A 95 14.54 -27.37 -25.43
N CYS A 96 14.51 -26.06 -25.65
CA CYS A 96 13.62 -25.35 -26.57
C CYS A 96 13.93 -25.70 -28.04
N SER A 97 15.22 -25.73 -28.41
CA SER A 97 15.66 -26.03 -29.78
C SER A 97 15.39 -27.49 -30.20
N GLN A 98 15.18 -28.39 -29.23
CA GLN A 98 14.88 -29.81 -29.47
C GLN A 98 13.37 -30.10 -29.51
N SER A 99 12.52 -29.23 -28.97
CA SER A 99 11.06 -29.36 -29.05
C SER A 99 10.51 -28.65 -30.30
N ARG A 100 9.77 -29.34 -31.18
CA ARG A 100 9.06 -28.75 -32.34
C ARG A 100 7.86 -27.86 -31.95
N LEU A 101 7.95 -27.13 -30.83
CA LEU A 101 6.91 -26.22 -30.36
C LEU A 101 7.31 -24.78 -30.68
N PRO A 102 6.40 -23.92 -31.19
CA PRO A 102 6.71 -22.52 -31.45
C PRO A 102 7.22 -21.81 -30.19
N LEU A 103 8.26 -20.96 -30.32
CA LEU A 103 8.87 -20.20 -29.21
C LEU A 103 7.84 -19.42 -28.36
N VAL A 104 6.72 -19.01 -28.97
CA VAL A 104 5.59 -18.35 -28.30
C VAL A 104 4.94 -19.27 -27.27
N CYS A 105 4.73 -20.55 -27.59
CA CYS A 105 4.11 -21.54 -26.71
C CYS A 105 4.99 -21.85 -25.49
N LEU A 106 6.31 -21.88 -25.67
CA LEU A 106 7.28 -22.12 -24.59
C LEU A 106 7.44 -20.91 -23.65
N ARG A 107 7.34 -19.68 -24.17
CA ARG A 107 7.25 -18.46 -23.34
C ARG A 107 5.97 -18.47 -22.50
N SER A 108 4.85 -18.85 -23.08
CA SER A 108 3.58 -18.99 -22.35
C SER A 108 3.70 -20.06 -21.26
N PHE A 109 4.22 -21.25 -21.57
CA PHE A 109 4.36 -22.34 -20.59
C PHE A 109 5.33 -22.01 -19.43
N SER A 110 6.45 -21.34 -19.72
CA SER A 110 7.38 -20.88 -18.69
C SER A 110 6.81 -19.74 -17.85
N PHE A 111 6.03 -18.83 -18.45
CA PHE A 111 5.27 -17.80 -17.74
C PHE A 111 4.24 -18.42 -16.79
N PHE A 112 3.44 -19.39 -17.25
CA PHE A 112 2.47 -20.11 -16.41
C PHE A 112 3.15 -20.90 -15.28
N GLN A 113 4.29 -21.58 -15.54
CA GLN A 113 5.05 -22.25 -14.47
C GLN A 113 5.69 -21.27 -13.48
N GLU A 114 6.16 -20.11 -13.94
CA GLU A 114 6.68 -19.08 -13.04
C GLU A 114 5.56 -18.48 -12.20
N GLU A 115 4.39 -18.25 -12.78
CA GLU A 115 3.21 -17.72 -12.10
C GLU A 115 2.65 -18.70 -11.06
N ALA A 116 2.57 -20.00 -11.38
CA ALA A 116 2.20 -21.04 -10.43
C ALA A 116 3.21 -21.23 -9.28
N ARG A 117 4.48 -20.85 -9.47
CA ARG A 117 5.53 -20.88 -8.43
C ARG A 117 5.63 -19.57 -7.65
N ARG A 118 4.88 -18.52 -8.00
CA ARG A 118 4.94 -17.24 -7.29
C ARG A 118 4.27 -17.38 -5.94
N ARG A 119 5.07 -17.23 -4.89
CA ARG A 119 4.56 -17.06 -3.53
C ARG A 119 3.79 -15.75 -3.43
N THR A 120 2.52 -15.84 -3.08
CA THR A 120 1.63 -14.70 -2.84
C THR A 120 1.83 -14.13 -1.43
N VAL A 121 1.19 -13.00 -1.09
CA VAL A 121 1.28 -12.42 0.27
C VAL A 121 0.74 -13.40 1.30
N GLU A 122 -0.39 -14.00 0.97
CA GLU A 122 -1.14 -14.98 1.75
C GLU A 122 -0.24 -16.18 2.09
N SER A 123 0.57 -16.67 1.14
CA SER A 123 1.51 -17.79 1.39
C SER A 123 2.61 -17.50 2.43
N TYR A 124 2.82 -16.24 2.81
CA TYR A 124 3.73 -15.86 3.88
C TYR A 124 3.02 -15.53 5.19
N ILE A 125 1.70 -15.34 5.18
CA ILE A 125 0.90 -15.20 6.39
C ILE A 125 0.73 -16.62 6.93
N ALA A 126 1.60 -17.00 7.87
CA ALA A 126 1.58 -18.33 8.44
C ALA A 126 0.51 -18.41 9.53
N GLU A 127 -0.17 -19.56 9.58
CA GLU A 127 -1.15 -19.85 10.63
C GLU A 127 -0.45 -19.95 11.99
N PRO A 128 -1.07 -19.43 13.07
CA PRO A 128 -0.54 -19.56 14.43
C PRO A 128 -0.37 -21.04 14.81
N ASP A 129 0.73 -21.34 15.49
CA ASP A 129 1.06 -22.68 16.00
C ASP A 129 1.35 -22.55 17.50
N GLU A 130 0.92 -23.53 18.29
CA GLU A 130 1.09 -23.53 19.75
C GLU A 130 2.57 -23.52 20.18
N THR A 131 3.48 -23.96 19.30
CA THR A 131 4.93 -23.94 19.54
C THR A 131 5.56 -22.56 19.36
N TRP A 132 4.84 -21.59 18.80
CA TRP A 132 5.37 -20.26 18.57
C TRP A 132 5.40 -19.44 19.84
N LYS A 133 6.45 -18.63 19.99
CA LYS A 133 6.63 -17.79 21.17
C LYS A 133 5.58 -16.68 21.31
N HIS A 134 5.12 -16.13 20.19
CA HIS A 134 4.14 -15.03 20.19
C HIS A 134 2.97 -15.34 19.26
N LYS A 135 1.77 -14.95 19.69
CA LYS A 135 0.53 -15.09 18.92
C LYS A 135 0.09 -13.72 18.41
N LEU A 136 0.00 -13.57 17.09
CA LEU A 136 -0.55 -12.38 16.44
C LEU A 136 -1.96 -12.66 15.93
N GLU A 137 -2.94 -11.97 16.49
CA GLU A 137 -4.31 -11.92 15.98
C GLU A 137 -4.51 -10.65 15.16
N VAL A 138 -5.16 -10.78 14.01
CA VAL A 138 -5.56 -9.63 13.19
C VAL A 138 -7.07 -9.64 13.03
N LYS A 139 -7.73 -8.63 13.59
CA LYS A 139 -9.18 -8.55 13.66
C LYS A 139 -9.70 -7.30 12.96
N LEU A 140 -10.75 -7.44 12.16
CA LEU A 140 -11.45 -6.31 11.55
C LEU A 140 -12.63 -5.92 12.42
N VAL A 141 -12.66 -4.67 12.89
CA VAL A 141 -13.70 -4.20 13.82
C VAL A 141 -14.39 -2.97 13.24
N HIS A 142 -15.71 -3.02 13.12
CA HIS A 142 -16.50 -1.87 12.67
C HIS A 142 -16.52 -0.77 13.73
N THR A 143 -16.35 0.48 13.33
CA THR A 143 -16.24 1.63 14.25
C THR A 143 -17.48 1.89 15.11
N SER A 144 -18.65 1.43 14.68
CA SER A 144 -19.90 1.52 15.48
C SER A 144 -20.19 0.29 16.35
N SER A 145 -19.34 -0.75 16.32
CA SER A 145 -19.61 -1.98 17.07
C SER A 145 -19.41 -1.79 18.57
N LYS A 146 -20.07 -2.63 19.38
CA LYS A 146 -19.87 -2.67 20.83
C LYS A 146 -18.41 -3.01 21.19
N GLU A 147 -17.83 -3.97 20.49
CA GLU A 147 -16.44 -4.39 20.68
C GLU A 147 -15.47 -3.22 20.47
N PHE A 148 -15.72 -2.37 19.47
CA PHE A 148 -14.91 -1.17 19.27
C PHE A 148 -14.92 -0.25 20.48
N GLN A 149 -16.11 -0.02 21.07
CA GLN A 149 -16.27 0.83 22.25
C GLN A 149 -15.54 0.25 23.47
N GLU A 150 -15.57 -1.07 23.64
CA GLU A 150 -14.92 -1.76 24.77
C GLU A 150 -13.39 -1.58 24.77
N ARG A 151 -12.73 -1.49 23.60
CA ARG A 151 -11.29 -1.21 23.48
C ARG A 151 -10.96 0.19 22.98
N PHE A 152 -11.90 1.13 23.04
CA PHE A 152 -11.68 2.50 22.58
C PHE A 152 -10.50 3.16 23.29
N ASP A 153 -10.43 3.04 24.62
CA ASP A 153 -9.37 3.66 25.42
C ASP A 153 -7.99 3.11 25.10
N GLU A 154 -7.87 1.80 24.95
CA GLU A 154 -6.61 1.17 24.56
C GLU A 154 -6.14 1.64 23.18
N SER A 155 -7.09 1.73 22.24
CA SER A 155 -6.85 2.25 20.89
C SER A 155 -6.38 3.71 20.91
N PHE A 156 -7.03 4.55 21.73
CA PHE A 156 -6.64 5.95 21.92
C PHE A 156 -5.25 6.09 22.56
N LEU A 157 -4.93 5.33 23.61
CA LEU A 157 -3.63 5.36 24.27
C LEU A 157 -2.49 4.96 23.32
N LEU A 158 -2.75 3.97 22.45
CA LEU A 158 -1.80 3.58 21.40
C LEU A 158 -1.60 4.72 20.39
N TYR A 159 -2.67 5.39 19.96
CA TYR A 159 -2.62 6.55 19.09
C TYR A 159 -1.83 7.70 19.73
N GLU A 160 -2.11 8.03 20.99
CA GLU A 160 -1.40 9.07 21.72
C GLU A 160 0.11 8.76 21.81
N LYS A 161 0.49 7.53 22.20
CA LYS A 161 1.89 7.10 22.25
C LYS A 161 2.57 7.28 20.89
N TYR A 162 1.90 6.87 19.81
CA TYR A 162 2.40 7.02 18.45
C TYR A 162 2.58 8.49 18.07
N GLN A 163 1.59 9.34 18.32
CA GLN A 163 1.63 10.77 17.99
C GLN A 163 2.75 11.50 18.73
N ARG A 164 2.89 11.30 20.04
CA ARG A 164 3.96 11.92 20.84
C ARG A 164 5.35 11.48 20.37
N ILE A 165 5.56 10.18 20.15
CA ILE A 165 6.90 9.66 19.84
C ILE A 165 7.30 9.91 18.38
N ILE A 166 6.40 9.58 17.44
CA ILE A 166 6.69 9.57 16.00
C ILE A 166 6.40 10.94 15.38
N HIS A 167 5.32 11.61 15.76
CA HIS A 167 4.92 12.90 15.18
C HIS A 167 5.33 14.12 16.01
N LYS A 168 5.84 13.93 17.24
CA LYS A 168 6.21 15.02 18.16
C LYS A 168 5.03 15.98 18.41
N ASP A 169 3.84 15.39 18.47
CA ASP A 169 2.60 16.08 18.80
C ASP A 169 2.41 16.02 20.33
N ASP A 170 2.44 17.19 20.97
CA ASP A 170 2.49 17.31 22.43
C ASP A 170 1.10 17.22 23.10
N ASP A 171 0.01 17.35 22.35
CA ASP A 171 -1.36 17.29 22.90
C ASP A 171 -2.37 16.59 21.97
N PRO A 172 -2.21 15.28 21.71
CA PRO A 172 -3.18 14.51 20.95
C PRO A 172 -4.49 14.33 21.76
N SER A 173 -5.48 15.17 21.49
CA SER A 173 -6.77 15.10 22.18
C SER A 173 -7.63 13.88 21.78
N ARG A 174 -8.36 13.33 22.76
CA ARG A 174 -9.34 12.23 22.56
C ARG A 174 -10.47 12.61 21.59
N ALA A 175 -10.93 13.86 21.66
CA ALA A 175 -11.93 14.38 20.73
C ALA A 175 -11.37 14.48 19.30
N GLY A 176 -10.10 14.89 19.14
CA GLY A 176 -9.41 14.89 17.86
C GLY A 176 -9.28 13.50 17.27
N PHE A 177 -8.87 12.52 18.08
CA PHE A 177 -8.81 11.10 17.70
C PHE A 177 -10.17 10.59 17.20
N LYS A 178 -11.24 10.82 17.98
CA LYS A 178 -12.59 10.39 17.61
C LYS A 178 -13.03 11.02 16.29
N ARG A 179 -12.94 12.34 16.17
CA ARG A 179 -13.33 13.08 14.95
C ARG A 179 -12.53 12.62 13.71
N PHE A 180 -11.23 12.37 13.88
CA PHE A 180 -10.34 12.05 12.79
C PHE A 180 -10.44 10.57 12.37
N LEU A 181 -10.40 9.63 13.32
CA LEU A 181 -10.20 8.21 13.05
C LEU A 181 -11.41 7.32 13.32
N VAL A 182 -12.43 7.81 14.04
CA VAL A 182 -13.60 7.01 14.44
C VAL A 182 -14.85 7.49 13.74
N ASP A 183 -15.18 8.78 13.87
CA ASP A 183 -16.37 9.36 13.28
C ASP A 183 -16.27 9.26 11.76
N THR A 184 -17.26 8.60 11.15
CA THR A 184 -17.31 8.34 9.71
C THR A 184 -18.55 8.98 9.10
N PRO A 185 -18.44 9.63 7.93
CA PRO A 185 -19.61 10.09 7.19
C PRO A 185 -20.14 8.99 6.25
N LEU A 186 -19.50 7.81 6.23
CA LEU A 186 -19.89 6.69 5.40
C LEU A 186 -21.06 6.00 6.08
N PHE A 187 -22.16 5.90 5.36
CA PHE A 187 -23.34 5.14 5.74
C PHE A 187 -23.52 4.01 4.72
N ASP A 188 -24.05 2.89 5.20
CA ASP A 188 -24.33 1.71 4.37
C ASP A 188 -25.84 1.69 4.10
N ASP A 189 -26.23 2.12 2.89
CA ASP A 189 -27.64 2.16 2.48
C ASP A 189 -28.11 0.84 1.84
N GLU A 190 -27.19 -0.11 1.62
CA GLU A 190 -27.50 -1.37 0.96
C GLU A 190 -28.10 -2.37 1.96
N PRO A 191 -29.33 -2.87 1.74
CA PRO A 191 -29.91 -3.91 2.58
C PRO A 191 -29.20 -5.25 2.32
N ARG A 192 -28.06 -5.46 3.00
CA ARG A 192 -27.28 -6.70 2.91
C ARG A 192 -27.65 -7.67 4.03
N SER A 193 -27.45 -8.96 3.75
CA SER A 193 -27.58 -10.02 4.75
C SER A 193 -26.66 -9.76 5.95
N HIS A 194 -27.04 -10.26 7.13
CA HIS A 194 -26.33 -9.98 8.38
C HIS A 194 -24.88 -10.49 8.42
N ASP A 195 -24.53 -11.44 7.54
CA ASP A 195 -23.21 -12.08 7.43
C ASP A 195 -22.30 -11.47 6.35
N GLU A 196 -22.80 -10.54 5.54
CA GLU A 196 -22.01 -9.91 4.48
C GLU A 196 -21.18 -8.73 5.00
N LEU A 197 -19.97 -8.58 4.44
CA LEU A 197 -19.11 -7.46 4.76
C LEU A 197 -19.71 -6.16 4.23
N LYS A 198 -19.99 -5.25 5.15
CA LYS A 198 -20.62 -3.95 4.88
C LYS A 198 -19.61 -2.92 4.40
N THR A 199 -20.09 -1.92 3.66
CA THR A 199 -19.28 -0.73 3.42
C THR A 199 -19.26 0.14 4.67
N GLY A 200 -18.18 0.88 4.89
CA GLY A 200 -18.04 1.69 6.09
C GLY A 200 -16.60 1.82 6.58
N SER A 201 -16.45 2.35 7.80
CA SER A 201 -15.16 2.57 8.43
C SER A 201 -14.88 1.52 9.50
N TYR A 202 -13.69 0.93 9.39
CA TYR A 202 -13.22 -0.16 10.21
C TYR A 202 -11.84 0.14 10.78
N HIS A 203 -11.54 -0.45 11.93
CA HIS A 203 -10.19 -0.54 12.47
C HIS A 203 -9.74 -1.99 12.35
N GLN A 204 -8.66 -2.22 11.62
CA GLN A 204 -7.96 -3.49 11.58
C GLN A 204 -6.94 -3.52 12.72
N TRP A 205 -7.27 -4.26 13.77
CA TRP A 205 -6.46 -4.41 14.97
C TRP A 205 -5.41 -5.49 14.79
N TYR A 206 -4.20 -5.21 15.25
CA TYR A 206 -3.09 -6.14 15.33
C TYR A 206 -2.78 -6.37 16.80
N ILE A 207 -3.19 -7.52 17.31
CA ILE A 207 -3.13 -7.87 18.73
C ILE A 207 -2.05 -8.93 18.91
N LEU A 208 -0.97 -8.58 19.60
CA LEU A 208 0.14 -9.47 19.88
C LEU A 208 0.10 -9.88 21.36
N ASP A 209 -0.05 -11.17 21.62
CA ASP A 209 -0.15 -11.73 22.98
C ASP A 209 -1.20 -11.01 23.85
N GLY A 210 -2.34 -10.68 23.26
CA GLY A 210 -3.45 -9.96 23.91
C GLY A 210 -3.32 -8.43 23.90
N LYS A 211 -2.14 -7.87 23.64
CA LYS A 211 -1.88 -6.41 23.60
C LYS A 211 -2.12 -5.83 22.21
N LEU A 212 -2.87 -4.73 22.09
CA LEU A 212 -3.01 -4.00 20.82
C LEU A 212 -1.70 -3.28 20.46
N ILE A 213 -1.03 -3.70 19.38
CA ILE A 213 0.27 -3.14 18.96
C ILE A 213 0.21 -2.27 17.71
N ALA A 214 -0.82 -2.41 16.88
CA ALA A 214 -1.05 -1.56 15.72
C ALA A 214 -2.53 -1.53 15.33
N VAL A 215 -2.92 -0.43 14.69
CA VAL A 215 -4.27 -0.26 14.14
C VAL A 215 -4.18 0.36 12.75
N GLY A 216 -4.65 -0.37 11.74
CA GLY A 216 -4.94 0.16 10.41
C GLY A 216 -6.36 0.69 10.38
N VAL A 217 -6.54 2.01 10.20
CA VAL A 217 -7.84 2.62 9.98
C VAL A 217 -8.16 2.53 8.50
N ILE A 218 -9.16 1.73 8.15
CA ILE A 218 -9.50 1.43 6.76
C ILE A 218 -10.98 1.71 6.48
N ASP A 219 -11.25 2.26 5.29
CA ASP A 219 -12.59 2.40 4.76
C ASP A 219 -12.82 1.32 3.70
N ILE A 220 -13.89 0.53 3.85
CA ILE A 220 -14.36 -0.41 2.83
C ILE A 220 -15.40 0.33 1.98
N LEU A 221 -15.08 0.51 0.70
CA LEU A 221 -15.88 1.26 -0.26
C LEU A 221 -16.29 0.33 -1.41
N PRO A 222 -17.31 0.67 -2.21
CA PRO A 222 -17.85 -0.20 -3.27
C PRO A 222 -16.84 -0.75 -4.29
N ARG A 223 -15.65 -0.14 -4.41
CA ARG A 223 -14.62 -0.53 -5.38
C ARG A 223 -13.21 -0.65 -4.80
N CYS A 224 -13.05 -0.42 -3.50
CA CYS A 224 -11.73 -0.46 -2.90
C CYS A 224 -11.74 -0.59 -1.38
N VAL A 225 -10.66 -1.14 -0.85
CA VAL A 225 -10.26 -0.92 0.53
C VAL A 225 -9.31 0.28 0.56
N SER A 226 -9.57 1.25 1.42
CA SER A 226 -8.79 2.49 1.53
C SER A 226 -8.13 2.61 2.90
N SER A 227 -6.79 2.55 2.92
CA SER A 227 -5.97 2.82 4.10
C SER A 227 -5.96 4.32 4.39
N LYS A 228 -6.68 4.71 5.45
CA LYS A 228 -6.82 6.11 5.87
C LYS A 228 -5.66 6.53 6.77
N TYR A 229 -5.35 5.71 7.77
CA TYR A 229 -4.32 6.02 8.76
C TYR A 229 -3.77 4.75 9.40
N LEU A 230 -2.53 4.81 9.89
CA LEU A 230 -1.89 3.74 10.65
C LEU A 230 -1.17 4.35 11.84
N TYR A 231 -1.43 3.80 13.02
CA TYR A 231 -0.67 4.07 14.24
C TYR A 231 -0.33 2.75 14.91
N TYR A 232 0.80 2.73 15.60
CA TYR A 232 1.36 1.52 16.18
C TYR A 232 2.29 1.84 17.35
N ASP A 233 2.59 0.83 18.17
CA ASP A 233 3.48 0.96 19.30
C ASP A 233 4.94 1.03 18.79
N PRO A 234 5.66 2.16 18.97
CA PRO A 234 7.02 2.35 18.44
C PRO A 234 8.05 1.31 18.91
N GLU A 235 7.78 0.59 20.00
CA GLU A 235 8.60 -0.54 20.46
C GLU A 235 8.73 -1.66 19.41
N TYR A 236 7.75 -1.76 18.50
CA TYR A 236 7.70 -2.75 17.43
C TYR A 236 8.13 -2.19 16.07
N SER A 237 8.76 -1.01 16.04
CA SER A 237 9.27 -0.39 14.80
C SER A 237 10.21 -1.28 13.99
N PHE A 238 10.93 -2.20 14.66
CA PHE A 238 11.79 -3.20 14.02
C PHE A 238 11.06 -4.16 13.07
N LEU A 239 9.73 -4.28 13.18
CA LEU A 239 8.88 -5.10 12.31
C LEU A 239 8.46 -4.39 11.02
N SER A 240 8.84 -3.13 10.83
CA SER A 240 8.44 -2.32 9.66
C SER A 240 6.92 -2.30 9.47
N LEU A 241 6.19 -2.01 10.55
CA LEU A 241 4.73 -2.16 10.61
C LEU A 241 3.99 -1.45 9.47
N GLY A 242 4.45 -0.27 9.03
CA GLY A 242 3.88 0.40 7.85
C GLY A 242 3.88 -0.42 6.56
N THR A 243 4.93 -1.21 6.32
CA THR A 243 4.97 -2.13 5.16
C THR A 243 4.21 -3.41 5.45
N TYR A 244 4.29 -3.93 6.68
CA TYR A 244 3.61 -5.18 7.06
C TYR A 244 2.08 -5.03 6.97
N THR A 245 1.51 -3.98 7.56
CA THR A 245 0.05 -3.75 7.53
C THR A 245 -0.44 -3.49 6.12
N ALA A 246 0.29 -2.73 5.30
CA ALA A 246 -0.06 -2.55 3.89
C ALA A 246 -0.11 -3.88 3.11
N LEU A 247 0.81 -4.82 3.40
CA LEU A 247 0.76 -6.16 2.81
C LEU A 247 -0.46 -6.96 3.30
N ARG A 248 -0.79 -6.87 4.59
CA ARG A 248 -1.99 -7.49 5.16
C ARG A 248 -3.28 -6.90 4.58
N GLU A 249 -3.34 -5.58 4.37
CA GLU A 249 -4.47 -4.88 3.76
C GLU A 249 -4.63 -5.26 2.26
N ILE A 250 -3.54 -5.54 1.54
CA ILE A 250 -3.60 -6.09 0.17
C ILE A 250 -4.19 -7.51 0.17
N ALA A 251 -3.73 -8.37 1.09
CA ALA A 251 -4.28 -9.71 1.24
C ALA A 251 -5.77 -9.65 1.63
N PHE A 252 -6.12 -8.75 2.54
CA PHE A 252 -7.50 -8.48 2.93
C PHE A 252 -8.33 -7.98 1.75
N THR A 253 -7.83 -7.06 0.92
CA THR A 253 -8.54 -6.58 -0.28
C THR A 253 -8.88 -7.74 -1.20
N ARG A 254 -7.97 -8.70 -1.39
CA ARG A 254 -8.22 -9.91 -2.21
C ARG A 254 -9.24 -10.84 -1.57
N PHE A 255 -9.22 -10.98 -0.25
CA PHE A 255 -10.23 -11.72 0.49
C PHE A 255 -11.62 -11.10 0.29
N VAL A 256 -11.75 -9.79 0.48
CA VAL A 256 -13.01 -9.06 0.24
C VAL A 256 -13.47 -9.19 -1.21
N MET A 257 -12.53 -9.15 -2.16
CA MET A 257 -12.82 -9.31 -3.59
C MET A 257 -13.48 -10.66 -3.92
N GLN A 258 -13.25 -11.71 -3.13
CA GLN A 258 -13.92 -13.01 -3.32
C GLN A 258 -15.45 -12.91 -3.13
N GLN A 259 -15.89 -12.02 -2.24
CA GLN A 259 -17.32 -11.75 -1.99
C GLN A 259 -17.83 -10.58 -2.83
N HIS A 260 -16.98 -9.57 -3.08
CA HIS A 260 -17.33 -8.37 -3.83
C HIS A 260 -16.29 -8.10 -4.94
N PRO A 261 -16.45 -8.68 -6.14
CA PRO A 261 -15.45 -8.62 -7.21
C PRO A 261 -15.06 -7.20 -7.69
N LEU A 262 -15.91 -6.20 -7.39
CA LEU A 262 -15.62 -4.79 -7.70
C LEU A 262 -14.56 -4.19 -6.76
N ILE A 263 -14.38 -4.72 -5.54
CA ILE A 263 -13.43 -4.27 -4.52
C ILE A 263 -12.04 -4.87 -4.79
N LYS A 264 -11.47 -4.54 -5.95
CA LYS A 264 -10.15 -5.06 -6.35
C LYS A 264 -9.00 -4.10 -6.05
N TYR A 265 -9.29 -2.82 -5.80
CA TYR A 265 -8.25 -1.81 -5.60
C TYR A 265 -7.94 -1.62 -4.11
N TYR A 266 -6.66 -1.51 -3.80
CA TYR A 266 -6.18 -1.08 -2.50
C TYR A 266 -5.63 0.34 -2.61
N TYR A 267 -6.24 1.27 -1.88
CA TYR A 267 -5.84 2.68 -1.83
C TYR A 267 -4.95 2.86 -0.62
N MET A 268 -3.71 3.29 -0.82
CA MET A 268 -2.73 3.40 0.26
C MET A 268 -2.75 4.79 0.91
N GLY A 269 -3.81 5.57 0.71
CA GLY A 269 -3.88 6.98 1.09
C GLY A 269 -2.95 7.85 0.24
N TYR A 270 -2.35 8.85 0.87
CA TYR A 270 -1.43 9.76 0.19
C TYR A 270 -0.01 9.20 0.08
N TYR A 271 0.70 9.64 -0.94
CA TYR A 271 2.11 9.42 -1.19
C TYR A 271 2.81 10.78 -1.30
N ILE A 272 3.81 10.96 -0.45
CA ILE A 272 4.67 12.15 -0.42
C ILE A 272 6.10 11.64 -0.57
N ILE A 273 6.70 11.86 -1.75
CA ILE A 273 8.02 11.30 -2.10
C ILE A 273 9.16 11.82 -1.20
N THR A 274 9.06 13.08 -0.79
CA THR A 274 10.02 13.75 0.09
C THR A 274 9.95 13.26 1.53
N CYS A 275 8.80 12.72 1.97
CA CYS A 275 8.60 12.26 3.33
C CYS A 275 9.13 10.82 3.51
N PRO A 276 10.18 10.61 4.33
CA PRO A 276 10.77 9.27 4.53
C PRO A 276 9.75 8.23 5.01
N LYS A 277 8.80 8.64 5.87
CA LYS A 277 7.74 7.77 6.40
C LYS A 277 6.75 7.29 5.34
N MET A 278 6.65 7.97 4.20
CA MET A 278 5.69 7.69 3.12
C MET A 278 6.36 7.10 1.87
N ARG A 279 7.69 7.16 1.79
CA ARG A 279 8.48 6.69 0.65
C ARG A 279 8.30 5.21 0.34
N TYR A 280 7.98 4.39 1.34
CA TYR A 280 7.77 2.95 1.16
C TYR A 280 6.59 2.64 0.22
N LYS A 281 5.58 3.53 0.10
CA LYS A 281 4.39 3.31 -0.74
C LYS A 281 4.73 3.22 -2.23
N GLY A 282 5.71 3.98 -2.71
CA GLY A 282 6.21 3.90 -4.10
C GLY A 282 6.87 2.55 -4.46
N LYS A 283 7.17 1.71 -3.46
CA LYS A 283 7.76 0.37 -3.64
C LYS A 283 6.70 -0.72 -3.88
N PHE A 284 5.41 -0.39 -3.78
CA PHE A 284 4.31 -1.31 -4.09
C PHE A 284 3.99 -1.17 -5.56
N ARG A 285 4.23 -2.23 -6.35
CA ARG A 285 4.10 -2.17 -7.81
C ARG A 285 3.28 -3.36 -8.34
N PRO A 286 2.54 -3.18 -9.45
CA PRO A 286 2.27 -1.90 -10.12
C PRO A 286 1.34 -1.02 -9.26
N SER A 287 1.63 0.28 -9.19
CA SER A 287 0.82 1.29 -8.50
C SER A 287 0.54 2.46 -9.44
N GLU A 288 -0.59 3.11 -9.21
CA GLU A 288 -1.06 4.26 -9.96
C GLU A 288 -1.13 5.48 -9.04
N LEU A 289 -0.81 6.65 -9.59
CA LEU A 289 -1.05 7.93 -8.94
C LEU A 289 -2.23 8.63 -9.60
N LEU A 290 -3.04 9.33 -8.81
CA LEU A 290 -4.10 10.16 -9.34
C LEU A 290 -3.53 11.49 -9.84
N CYS A 291 -3.84 11.86 -11.08
CA CYS A 291 -3.63 13.22 -11.56
C CYS A 291 -4.61 14.18 -10.86
N ASP A 292 -4.07 15.17 -10.16
CA ASP A 292 -4.81 16.13 -9.36
C ASP A 292 -5.79 16.99 -10.19
N ARG A 293 -5.40 17.30 -11.44
CA ARG A 293 -6.15 18.14 -12.36
C ARG A 293 -7.25 17.38 -13.10
N THR A 294 -6.94 16.18 -13.57
CA THR A 294 -7.81 15.43 -14.51
C THR A 294 -8.57 14.28 -13.84
N PHE A 295 -8.22 13.93 -12.60
CA PHE A 295 -8.73 12.76 -11.86
C PHE A 295 -8.57 11.44 -12.60
N GLN A 296 -7.61 11.36 -13.51
CA GLN A 296 -7.23 10.12 -14.18
C GLN A 296 -6.05 9.46 -13.47
N TRP A 297 -6.05 8.13 -13.47
CA TRP A 297 -5.00 7.32 -12.89
C TRP A 297 -3.86 7.14 -13.88
N VAL A 298 -2.64 7.39 -13.42
CA VAL A 298 -1.44 7.32 -14.25
C VAL A 298 -0.49 6.30 -13.64
N ASN A 299 0.05 5.42 -14.48
CA ASN A 299 1.15 4.53 -14.11
C ASN A 299 2.46 5.34 -14.05
N VAL A 300 2.67 6.04 -12.94
CA VAL A 300 3.81 6.96 -12.78
C VAL A 300 5.00 6.22 -12.17
N CYS A 301 6.19 6.39 -12.78
CA CYS A 301 7.45 6.00 -12.14
C CYS A 301 7.99 7.17 -11.31
N ASP A 302 8.74 6.88 -10.24
CA ASP A 302 9.27 7.91 -9.32
C ASP A 302 10.08 9.00 -10.05
N ARG A 303 10.59 8.70 -11.26
CA ARG A 303 11.27 9.66 -12.13
C ARG A 303 10.45 10.92 -12.40
N MET A 304 9.16 10.81 -12.74
CA MET A 304 8.33 11.98 -13.08
C MET A 304 8.09 12.91 -11.89
N LEU A 305 8.24 12.39 -10.66
CA LEU A 305 8.16 13.19 -9.44
C LEU A 305 9.50 13.87 -9.14
N LEU A 306 10.61 13.17 -9.41
CA LEU A 306 11.97 13.66 -9.17
C LEU A 306 12.42 14.69 -10.21
N GLU A 307 11.93 14.62 -11.45
CA GLU A 307 12.25 15.55 -12.54
C GLU A 307 11.81 17.00 -12.26
N ASN A 308 10.87 17.21 -11.33
CA ASN A 308 10.39 18.53 -10.94
C ASN A 308 10.85 18.92 -9.52
N ASP A 309 12.03 18.47 -9.09
CA ASP A 309 12.57 18.70 -7.73
C ASP A 309 11.59 18.32 -6.60
N SER A 310 10.74 17.32 -6.83
CA SER A 310 9.64 16.95 -5.92
C SER A 310 8.61 18.06 -5.63
N LYS A 311 8.54 19.10 -6.47
CA LYS A 311 7.46 20.08 -6.49
C LYS A 311 6.16 19.44 -7.02
N PHE A 312 5.06 20.16 -6.90
CA PHE A 312 3.77 19.71 -7.40
C PHE A 312 3.83 19.52 -8.93
N THR A 313 3.45 18.33 -9.38
CA THR A 313 3.51 17.89 -10.77
C THR A 313 2.11 17.47 -11.21
N VAL A 314 1.61 18.13 -12.25
CA VAL A 314 0.39 17.71 -12.94
C VAL A 314 0.79 16.64 -13.96
N PHE A 315 0.33 15.39 -13.78
CA PHE A 315 0.76 14.28 -14.64
C PHE A 315 0.18 14.32 -16.07
N LEU A 316 -0.96 14.99 -16.26
CA LEU A 316 -1.65 15.09 -17.56
C LEU A 316 -1.98 16.57 -17.85
N PRO A 317 -0.97 17.41 -18.14
CA PRO A 317 -1.15 18.85 -18.34
C PRO A 317 -1.88 19.18 -19.66
N ASP A 318 -1.86 18.28 -20.63
CA ASP A 318 -2.48 18.53 -21.95
C ASP A 318 -3.97 18.17 -21.99
N LEU A 319 -4.48 17.52 -20.93
CA LEU A 319 -5.88 17.13 -20.83
C LEU A 319 -6.71 18.18 -20.07
N PRO A 320 -8.00 18.34 -20.39
CA PRO A 320 -8.87 19.28 -19.71
C PRO A 320 -9.00 18.91 -18.21
N PRO A 321 -9.13 19.92 -17.32
CA PRO A 321 -9.46 19.67 -15.93
C PRO A 321 -10.73 18.83 -15.79
N ALA A 322 -10.75 17.95 -14.79
CA ALA A 322 -11.99 17.31 -14.41
C ALA A 322 -12.98 18.37 -13.91
N THR A 323 -14.24 18.24 -14.31
CA THR A 323 -15.31 19.08 -13.77
C THR A 323 -15.46 18.79 -12.28
N MET A 324 -15.09 19.75 -11.43
CA MET A 324 -15.20 19.64 -9.98
C MET A 324 -16.68 19.78 -9.61
N GLN A 325 -17.26 18.77 -8.96
CA GLN A 325 -18.63 18.87 -8.47
C GLN A 325 -18.62 19.66 -7.15
N THR A 326 -19.39 20.74 -7.10
CA THR A 326 -19.52 21.59 -5.91
C THR A 326 -20.37 20.92 -4.84
N ARG A 327 -20.12 21.31 -3.59
CA ARG A 327 -20.63 20.71 -2.37
C ARG A 327 -22.16 20.74 -2.22
N ASP A 328 -22.84 21.61 -2.98
CA ASP A 328 -24.30 21.77 -2.95
C ASP A 328 -25.05 20.68 -3.72
N ASN A 329 -24.34 19.86 -4.50
CA ASN A 329 -24.88 18.71 -5.22
C ASN A 329 -24.11 17.43 -4.82
N LEU A 330 -24.52 16.83 -3.71
CA LEU A 330 -23.90 15.60 -3.19
C LEU A 330 -24.55 14.37 -3.84
N LEU A 331 -23.75 13.53 -4.50
CA LEU A 331 -24.25 12.46 -5.36
C LEU A 331 -23.75 11.06 -4.96
N LEU A 332 -24.68 10.10 -4.96
CA LEU A 332 -24.62 8.72 -4.42
C LEU A 332 -24.08 7.67 -5.39
N LEU A 333 -23.10 6.84 -5.04
CA LEU A 333 -22.42 5.92 -5.98
C LEU A 333 -23.16 4.56 -6.19
N ILE A 334 -24.20 4.52 -7.03
CA ILE A 334 -25.04 3.35 -7.42
C ILE A 334 -24.45 2.60 -8.64
N ASP A 335 -23.95 1.36 -8.51
CA ASP A 335 -23.26 0.60 -9.59
C ASP A 335 -22.00 1.30 -10.17
N GLY A 336 -21.40 2.22 -9.40
CA GLY A 336 -20.44 3.20 -9.91
C GLY A 336 -21.06 4.44 -10.54
N LYS A 337 -22.35 4.68 -10.31
CA LYS A 337 -23.07 5.90 -10.66
C LYS A 337 -23.54 6.65 -9.45
N VAL A 338 -22.72 7.62 -9.17
CA VAL A 338 -23.01 8.85 -8.46
C VAL A 338 -24.31 9.50 -9.00
N SER A 339 -25.46 9.33 -8.35
CA SER A 339 -26.76 9.89 -8.76
C SER A 339 -26.86 11.37 -8.41
N LEU A 340 -26.78 12.18 -9.48
CA LEU A 340 -27.55 13.42 -9.72
C LEU A 340 -28.83 13.49 -8.88
N VAL A 341 -28.98 14.36 -7.89
CA VAL A 341 -30.24 15.09 -7.85
C VAL A 341 -30.07 16.16 -8.93
N ALA A 342 -30.34 16.02 -10.24
CA ALA A 342 -30.71 14.99 -11.21
C ALA A 342 -29.75 15.02 -12.45
N ILE A 343 -29.51 13.94 -13.20
CA ILE A 343 -29.27 13.88 -14.69
C ILE A 343 -28.86 12.46 -15.14
N GLN A 344 -29.46 12.02 -16.25
CA GLN A 344 -29.38 10.70 -16.89
C GLN A 344 -27.98 10.32 -17.46
N ALA A 345 -27.67 9.01 -17.46
CA ALA A 345 -26.62 8.25 -18.22
C ALA A 345 -25.38 7.69 -17.44
N PRO A 346 -24.73 6.58 -17.90
CA PRO A 346 -23.94 5.68 -17.04
C PRO A 346 -22.44 5.96 -16.84
N GLY A 347 -22.00 5.92 -15.57
CA GLY A 347 -20.71 5.38 -15.10
C GLY A 347 -19.60 6.38 -14.76
N ARG A 348 -19.52 6.91 -13.52
CA ARG A 348 -18.41 7.77 -12.99
C ARG A 348 -18.32 7.76 -11.45
N HIS A 349 -17.09 7.71 -10.90
CA HIS A 349 -16.76 7.63 -9.46
C HIS A 349 -16.58 8.99 -8.78
N VAL A 350 -16.84 9.08 -7.45
CA VAL A 350 -16.83 10.31 -6.62
C VAL A 350 -15.68 10.42 -5.62
N VAL A 351 -15.27 11.66 -5.36
CA VAL A 351 -14.20 12.09 -4.46
C VAL A 351 -14.81 12.85 -3.26
N ILE A 352 -14.90 12.20 -2.09
CA ILE A 352 -15.30 12.81 -0.80
C ILE A 352 -14.15 13.62 -0.16
N HIS A 353 -14.32 14.93 0.02
CA HIS A 353 -13.41 15.79 0.81
C HIS A 353 -13.76 15.77 2.32
N ARG A 354 -12.75 15.86 3.18
CA ARG A 354 -12.85 16.30 4.58
C ARG A 354 -11.89 17.47 4.79
#